data_AF-A0A3A3DF47-F1
#
_entry.id   AF-A0A3A3DF47-F1
#
_cell.length_a   1.000
_cell.length_b   1.000
_cell.length_c   1.000
_cell.angle_alpha   90.00
_cell.angle_beta   90.00
_cell.angle_gamma   90.00
#
_symmetry.space_group_name_H-M   'P 1'
#
loop_
_entity.id
_entity.type
_entity.pdbx_description
1 polymer ?
#
loop_
_entity_poly.entity_id
_entity_poly.type
_entity_poly.pdbx_seq_one_letter_code
_entity_poly.pdbx_strand_id
1 'polypeptide(L)'
;MKQTVLILAALPLLAACDPAAKPDAAEDQCGASGFQGLMGQPRTALDQLVLPDGTRVVGPDDMVTADYRTDRLNIEYDRKGVIHKIGCY
;
A
#
# COMPACT_ATOMS: atom_id res chain seq x y z
N MET A 1 51.32 30.07 -10.46
CA MET A 1 50.05 30.51 -9.85
C MET A 1 49.00 29.47 -10.21
N LYS A 2 48.61 28.60 -9.26
CA LYS A 2 47.65 27.52 -9.48
C LYS A 2 46.31 27.97 -8.91
N GLN A 3 45.32 28.21 -9.77
CA GLN A 3 43.97 28.57 -9.36
C GLN A 3 43.21 27.31 -8.93
N THR A 4 42.88 27.26 -7.64
CA THR A 4 42.00 26.27 -7.03
C THR A 4 40.56 26.67 -7.31
N VAL A 5 39.85 25.96 -8.19
CA VAL A 5 38.42 26.15 -8.40
C VAL A 5 37.68 25.24 -7.42
N LEU A 6 37.02 25.86 -6.42
CA LEU A 6 36.10 25.19 -5.51
C LEU A 6 34.82 24.80 -6.27
N ILE A 7 34.52 23.51 -6.32
CA ILE A 7 33.25 22.97 -6.81
C ILE A 7 32.21 23.16 -5.70
N LEU A 8 31.28 24.09 -5.91
CA LEU A 8 30.07 24.21 -5.10
C LEU A 8 29.00 23.29 -5.70
N ALA A 9 28.99 22.03 -5.27
CA ALA A 9 27.94 21.08 -5.63
C ALA A 9 26.67 21.43 -4.84
N ALA A 10 25.73 22.11 -5.50
CA ALA A 10 24.37 22.27 -5.00
C ALA A 10 23.65 20.91 -5.06
N LEU A 11 23.38 20.31 -3.89
CA LEU A 11 22.50 19.16 -3.77
C LEU A 11 21.05 19.61 -3.99
N PRO A 12 20.31 19.10 -5.00
CA PRO A 12 18.89 19.31 -5.08
C PRO A 12 18.20 18.43 -4.04
N LEU A 13 17.46 19.04 -3.12
CA LEU A 13 16.49 18.36 -2.27
C LEU A 13 15.31 17.91 -3.14
N LEU A 14 15.29 16.64 -3.56
CA LEU A 14 14.10 16.06 -4.19
C LEU A 14 13.05 15.76 -3.12
N ALA A 15 12.11 16.68 -2.94
CA ALA A 15 10.83 16.40 -2.30
C ALA A 15 9.84 15.86 -3.35
N ALA A 16 9.96 14.57 -3.70
CA ALA A 16 8.97 13.87 -4.51
C ALA A 16 7.94 13.22 -3.58
N CYS A 17 6.97 14.00 -3.12
CA CYS A 17 5.77 13.45 -2.48
C CYS A 17 4.75 13.24 -3.59
N ASP A 18 4.66 12.01 -4.11
CA ASP A 18 3.65 11.64 -5.09
C ASP A 18 2.32 11.40 -4.36
N PRO A 19 1.24 12.13 -4.69
CA PRO A 19 -0.06 11.84 -4.11
C PRO A 19 -0.53 10.47 -4.60
N ALA A 20 -0.73 9.53 -3.67
CA ALA A 20 -1.27 8.21 -3.97
C ALA A 20 -2.52 8.35 -4.87
N ALA A 21 -2.46 7.73 -6.05
CA ALA A 21 -3.56 7.73 -7.00
C ALA A 21 -4.84 7.22 -6.31
N LYS A 22 -5.93 7.98 -6.39
CA LYS A 22 -7.23 7.53 -5.90
C LYS A 22 -7.77 6.47 -6.87
N PRO A 23 -8.21 5.29 -6.40
CA PRO A 23 -8.85 4.29 -7.26
C PRO A 23 -10.13 4.85 -7.88
N ASP A 24 -10.45 4.45 -9.11
CA ASP A 24 -11.72 4.79 -9.76
C ASP A 24 -12.90 4.18 -8.99
N ALA A 25 -13.98 4.93 -8.81
CA ALA A 25 -15.12 4.49 -7.98
C ALA A 25 -15.80 3.20 -8.48
N ALA A 26 -15.68 2.87 -9.78
CA ALA A 26 -16.18 1.62 -10.35
C ALA A 26 -15.38 0.39 -9.89
N GLU A 27 -14.13 0.58 -9.46
CA GLU A 27 -13.21 -0.46 -9.02
C GLU A 27 -13.27 -0.70 -7.50
N ASP A 28 -14.00 0.13 -6.75
CA ASP A 28 -14.05 0.11 -5.28
C ASP A 28 -15.33 -0.50 -4.69
N GLN A 29 -15.91 -1.50 -5.34
CA GLN A 29 -17.18 -2.13 -4.90
C GLN A 29 -17.09 -2.75 -3.49
N CYS A 30 -15.90 -3.16 -3.07
CA CYS A 30 -15.63 -3.73 -1.75
C CYS A 30 -15.21 -2.67 -0.69
N GLY A 31 -15.10 -1.39 -1.05
CA GLY A 31 -14.70 -0.31 -0.15
C GLY A 31 -13.22 -0.28 0.24
N ALA A 32 -12.34 -0.85 -0.59
CA ALA A 32 -10.88 -0.83 -0.42
C ALA A 32 -10.29 0.58 -0.28
N SER A 33 -10.88 1.61 -0.88
CA SER A 33 -10.40 3.00 -0.75
C SER A 33 -10.35 3.47 0.70
N GLY A 34 -11.29 3.03 1.55
CA GLY A 34 -11.34 3.36 2.98
C GLY A 34 -10.20 2.74 3.79
N PHE A 35 -9.53 1.73 3.25
CA PHE A 35 -8.44 1.00 3.92
C PHE A 35 -7.05 1.35 3.40
N GLN A 36 -6.93 2.17 2.34
CA GLN A 36 -5.63 2.51 1.73
C GLN A 36 -4.64 3.16 2.72
N GLY A 37 -5.13 3.79 3.79
CA GLY A 37 -4.28 4.32 4.87
C GLY A 37 -3.50 3.26 5.67
N LEU A 38 -3.84 1.98 5.50
CA LEU A 38 -3.14 0.85 6.13
C LEU A 38 -1.91 0.38 5.33
N MET A 39 -1.69 0.88 4.12
CA MET A 39 -0.51 0.54 3.34
C MET A 39 0.77 0.86 4.12
N GLY A 40 1.66 -0.13 4.26
CA GLY A 40 2.89 -0.02 5.03
C GLY A 40 2.74 -0.20 6.55
N GLN A 41 1.51 -0.35 7.06
CA GLN A 41 1.26 -0.61 8.48
C GLN A 41 1.47 -2.09 8.83
N PRO A 42 1.77 -2.41 10.11
CA PRO A 42 1.78 -3.79 10.55
C PRO A 42 0.38 -4.40 10.48
N ARG A 43 0.28 -5.70 10.17
CA ARG A 43 -1.00 -6.42 10.09
C ARG A 43 -1.84 -6.36 11.36
N THR A 44 -1.20 -6.11 12.51
CA THR A 44 -1.86 -5.94 13.81
C THR A 44 -2.71 -4.66 13.88
N ALA A 45 -2.52 -3.72 12.96
CA ALA A 45 -3.41 -2.58 12.80
C ALA A 45 -4.86 -3.01 12.47
N LEU A 46 -5.04 -4.18 11.85
CA LEU A 46 -6.35 -4.74 11.53
C LEU A 46 -7.13 -5.16 12.79
N ASP A 47 -6.44 -5.51 13.88
CA ASP A 47 -7.07 -6.02 15.11
C ASP A 47 -7.95 -4.95 15.80
N GLN A 48 -7.78 -3.68 15.42
CA GLN A 48 -8.55 -2.54 15.95
C GLN A 48 -9.70 -2.12 15.03
N LEU A 49 -9.88 -2.80 13.90
CA LEU A 49 -10.84 -2.43 12.87
C LEU A 49 -11.96 -3.47 12.77
N VAL A 50 -13.16 -2.99 12.46
CA VAL A 50 -14.24 -3.84 11.96
C VAL A 50 -14.12 -3.88 10.45
N LEU A 51 -13.77 -5.05 9.91
CA LEU A 51 -13.66 -5.26 8.47
C LEU A 51 -15.03 -5.64 7.88
N PRO A 52 -15.30 -5.29 6.60
CA PRO A 52 -16.49 -5.74 5.91
C PRO A 52 -16.59 -7.28 5.89
N ASP A 53 -17.83 -7.78 5.89
CA ASP A 53 -18.07 -9.21 5.77
C ASP A 53 -17.44 -9.77 4.49
N GLY A 54 -16.83 -10.96 4.61
CA GLY A 54 -16.16 -11.61 3.49
C GLY A 54 -14.77 -11.07 3.17
N THR A 55 -14.24 -10.11 3.94
CA THR A 55 -12.84 -9.67 3.79
C THR A 55 -11.88 -10.84 3.92
N ARG A 56 -10.93 -10.94 2.99
CA ARG A 56 -9.87 -11.95 2.99
C ARG A 56 -8.54 -11.30 3.34
N VAL A 57 -7.98 -11.70 4.48
CA VAL A 57 -6.62 -11.32 4.87
C VAL A 57 -5.67 -12.45 4.44
N VAL A 58 -4.65 -12.14 3.65
CA VAL A 58 -3.74 -13.13 3.05
C VAL A 58 -2.31 -12.89 3.55
N GLY A 59 -1.72 -13.93 4.14
CA GLY A 59 -0.32 -13.97 4.52
C GLY A 59 0.60 -14.53 3.43
N PRO A 60 1.91 -14.43 3.63
CA PRO A 60 2.92 -14.78 2.62
C PRO A 60 3.01 -16.28 2.29
N ASP A 61 2.50 -17.14 3.17
CA ASP A 61 2.55 -18.59 3.04
C ASP A 61 1.15 -19.20 2.81
N ASP A 62 0.13 -18.35 2.66
CA ASP A 62 -1.25 -18.78 2.43
C ASP A 62 -1.42 -19.22 0.97
N MET A 63 -1.91 -20.43 0.79
CA MET A 63 -2.32 -20.92 -0.52
C MET A 63 -3.74 -20.48 -0.81
N VAL A 64 -3.90 -19.53 -1.72
CA VAL A 64 -5.21 -19.01 -2.14
C VAL A 64 -5.41 -19.13 -3.65
N THR A 65 -6.66 -19.26 -4.06
CA THR A 65 -7.06 -19.15 -5.46
C THR A 65 -7.06 -17.71 -5.93
N ALA A 66 -6.73 -17.49 -7.21
CA ALA A 66 -6.76 -16.19 -7.88
C ALA A 66 -8.11 -15.96 -8.61
N ASP A 67 -9.22 -16.31 -7.96
CA ASP A 67 -10.57 -15.98 -8.43
C ASP A 67 -10.83 -14.49 -8.25
N TYR A 68 -11.36 -13.82 -9.28
CA TYR A 68 -11.68 -12.39 -9.23
C TYR A 68 -13.08 -12.13 -8.66
N ARG A 69 -13.18 -11.36 -7.58
CA ARG A 69 -14.41 -10.97 -6.89
C ARG A 69 -14.41 -9.49 -6.53
N THR A 70 -15.21 -8.69 -7.25
CA THR A 70 -15.31 -7.24 -7.03
C THR A 70 -15.90 -6.86 -5.68
N ASP A 71 -16.73 -7.74 -5.11
CA ASP A 71 -17.39 -7.54 -3.81
C ASP A 71 -16.49 -7.89 -2.62
N ARG A 72 -15.31 -8.49 -2.84
CA ARG A 72 -14.43 -8.98 -1.79
C ARG A 72 -13.26 -8.03 -1.56
N LEU A 73 -13.16 -7.53 -0.34
CA LEU A 73 -11.96 -6.83 0.12
C LEU A 73 -10.85 -7.84 0.39
N ASN A 74 -9.67 -7.59 -0.16
CA ASN A 74 -8.46 -8.34 0.17
C ASN A 74 -7.42 -7.41 0.76
N ILE A 75 -6.75 -7.90 1.80
CA ILE A 75 -5.62 -7.24 2.44
C ILE A 75 -4.48 -8.26 2.51
N GLU A 76 -3.38 -8.00 1.83
CA GLU A 76 -2.19 -8.87 1.83
C GLU A 76 -1.06 -8.25 2.66
N TYR A 77 -0.36 -9.09 3.42
CA TYR A 77 0.82 -8.69 4.18
C TYR A 77 2.02 -9.61 3.91
N ASP A 78 3.23 -9.06 4.07
CA ASP A 78 4.47 -9.76 3.75
C ASP A 78 5.02 -10.59 4.93
N ARG A 79 6.18 -11.25 4.74
CA ARG A 79 6.87 -12.00 5.82
C ARG A 79 7.31 -11.17 7.02
N LYS A 80 7.36 -9.84 6.90
CA LYS A 80 7.63 -8.92 8.02
C LYS A 80 6.34 -8.48 8.72
N GLY A 81 5.18 -8.96 8.25
CA GLY A 81 3.87 -8.58 8.75
C GLY A 81 3.43 -7.20 8.28
N VAL A 82 4.00 -6.66 7.19
CA VAL A 82 3.67 -5.34 6.66
C VAL A 82 2.65 -5.46 5.54
N ILE A 83 1.56 -4.68 5.64
CA ILE A 83 0.51 -4.63 4.62
C ILE A 83 1.08 -3.98 3.35
N HIS A 84 0.98 -4.67 2.23
CA HIS A 84 1.54 -4.20 0.95
C HIS A 84 0.55 -4.24 -0.22
N LYS A 85 -0.67 -4.72 -0.01
CA LYS A 85 -1.71 -4.70 -1.04
C LYS A 85 -3.09 -4.68 -0.41
N ILE A 86 -3.94 -3.81 -0.94
CA ILE A 86 -5.34 -3.66 -0.55
C ILE A 86 -6.15 -3.44 -1.81
N GLY A 87 -7.20 -4.23 -2.04
CA GLY A 87 -8.02 -4.08 -3.24
C GLY A 87 -9.21 -5.02 -3.33
N CYS A 88 -10.04 -4.77 -4.34
CA CYS A 88 -11.22 -5.56 -4.68
C CYS A 88 -10.88 -6.58 -5.77
N TYR A 89 -10.75 -7.86 -5.37
CA TYR A 89 -10.47 -8.97 -6.28
C TYR A 89 -10.75 -10.35 -5.67
#